data_AF-A0AAV8YBN3-F1
#
_entry.id   AF-A0AAV8YBN3-F1
#
_cell.length_a   1.000
_cell.length_b   1.000
_cell.length_c   1.000
_cell.angle_alpha   90.00
_cell.angle_beta   90.00
_cell.angle_gamma   90.00
#
_symmetry.space_group_name_H-M   'P 1'
#
loop_
_entity.id
_entity.type
_entity.pdbx_description
1 polymer ?
#
loop_
_entity_poly.entity_id
_entity_poly.type
_entity_poly.pdbx_seq_one_letter_code
_entity_poly.pdbx_strand_id
1 'polypeptide(L)'
;MFRLCESHTVHLGMPRKYIIRKTQKRSWASQEDPVLLILDRHLSHTKNLDVILKARENFVTLLCLPLHTTHKLPPLDVGVMFPFNAYMDQALETWINNHSGKTVTAFQISSIFREAYLKAAVPTNAINGFRKTEIFPFNPETFTDADFIAAEVTDELKKLRTN
;
A
#
# COMPACT_ATOMS: atom_id res chain seq x y z
N MET A 1 -15.43 -12.99 0.20
CA MET A 1 -14.73 -12.76 1.50
C MET A 1 -13.43 -12.04 1.19
N PHE A 2 -13.20 -10.80 1.67
CA PHE A 2 -12.03 -10.00 1.23
C PHE A 2 -10.70 -10.67 1.61
N ARG A 3 -10.05 -11.36 0.67
CA ARG A 3 -8.68 -11.89 0.82
C ARG A 3 -7.71 -10.94 0.12
N LEU A 4 -7.24 -9.95 0.86
CA LEU A 4 -6.26 -8.99 0.36
C LEU A 4 -4.85 -9.60 0.40
N CYS A 5 -4.21 -9.65 -0.77
CA CYS A 5 -2.79 -9.89 -0.92
C CYS A 5 -2.11 -8.54 -1.12
N GLU A 6 -1.75 -7.87 -0.03
CA GLU A 6 -0.95 -6.66 -0.09
C GLU A 6 0.45 -6.98 -0.61
N SER A 7 0.75 -6.45 -1.79
CA SER A 7 2.05 -6.60 -2.42
C SER A 7 2.97 -5.51 -1.89
N HIS A 8 3.65 -5.76 -0.76
CA HIS A 8 4.83 -4.99 -0.37
C HIS A 8 5.89 -5.18 -1.46
N THR A 9 5.87 -4.34 -2.49
CA THR A 9 6.72 -4.55 -3.68
C THR A 9 7.18 -3.26 -4.33
N VAL A 10 6.79 -2.09 -3.82
CA VAL A 10 7.21 -0.81 -4.42
C VAL A 10 8.63 -0.40 -3.99
N HIS A 11 9.14 -0.87 -2.84
CA HIS A 11 10.50 -0.53 -2.39
C HIS A 11 11.63 -1.46 -2.89
N LEU A 12 11.32 -2.54 -3.62
CA LEU A 12 12.33 -3.54 -4.03
C LEU A 12 12.59 -3.64 -5.55
N GLY A 13 12.12 -2.68 -6.36
CA GLY A 13 12.45 -2.63 -7.79
C GLY A 13 11.92 -3.83 -8.61
N MET A 14 10.91 -4.56 -8.13
CA MET A 14 10.38 -5.72 -8.85
C MET A 14 9.49 -5.29 -10.04
N PRO A 15 9.62 -5.96 -11.21
CA PRO A 15 8.82 -5.62 -12.39
C PRO A 15 7.32 -5.89 -12.18
N ARG A 16 6.45 -4.98 -12.65
CA ARG A 16 4.99 -4.97 -12.41
C ARG A 16 4.26 -6.28 -12.77
N LYS A 17 4.75 -7.01 -13.78
CA LYS A 17 4.26 -8.35 -14.19
C LYS A 17 4.34 -9.41 -13.08
N TYR A 18 5.23 -9.22 -12.09
CA TYR A 18 5.38 -10.14 -10.97
C TYR A 18 4.34 -9.93 -9.87
N ILE A 19 3.71 -8.75 -9.81
CA ILE A 19 2.71 -8.42 -8.78
C ILE A 19 1.49 -9.30 -8.96
N ILE A 20 0.80 -9.22 -10.12
CA ILE A 20 -0.39 -10.02 -10.42
C ILE A 20 -0.13 -11.51 -10.28
N ARG A 21 1.04 -11.98 -10.74
CA ARG A 21 1.41 -13.40 -10.65
C ARG A 21 1.58 -13.87 -9.19
N LYS A 22 2.09 -13.01 -8.30
CA LYS A 22 2.16 -13.31 -6.86
C LYS A 22 0.79 -13.25 -6.20
N THR A 23 -0.05 -12.27 -6.57
CA THR A 23 -1.44 -12.18 -6.08
C THR A 23 -2.22 -13.44 -6.45
N GLN A 24 -2.17 -13.84 -7.72
CA GLN A 24 -2.84 -15.04 -8.26
C GLN A 24 -2.47 -16.32 -7.51
N LYS A 25 -1.17 -16.53 -7.23
CA LYS A 25 -0.71 -17.72 -6.49
C LYS A 25 -1.18 -17.76 -5.04
N ARG A 26 -1.58 -16.63 -4.46
CA ARG A 26 -1.84 -16.48 -3.02
C ARG A 26 -3.30 -16.20 -2.70
N SER A 27 -4.09 -15.75 -3.67
CA SER A 27 -5.44 -15.24 -3.44
C SER A 27 -6.57 -16.20 -3.83
N TRP A 28 -6.28 -17.34 -4.49
CA TRP A 28 -7.28 -18.34 -4.94
C TRP A 28 -8.54 -17.72 -5.59
N ALA A 29 -8.38 -16.58 -6.29
CA ALA A 29 -9.51 -15.83 -6.82
C ALA A 29 -10.29 -16.68 -7.84
N SER A 30 -11.62 -16.68 -7.73
CA SER A 30 -12.53 -17.34 -8.66
C SER A 30 -13.70 -16.43 -9.03
N GLN A 31 -14.55 -16.88 -9.94
CA GLN A 31 -15.76 -16.17 -10.29
C GLN A 31 -16.72 -16.03 -9.09
N GLU A 32 -16.71 -17.01 -8.20
CA GLU A 32 -17.57 -17.09 -7.01
C GLU A 32 -16.98 -16.34 -5.80
N ASP A 33 -15.65 -16.19 -5.72
CA ASP A 33 -14.96 -15.40 -4.69
C ASP A 33 -13.92 -14.45 -5.34
N PRO A 34 -14.39 -13.34 -5.94
CA PRO A 34 -13.49 -12.37 -6.56
C PRO A 34 -12.68 -11.62 -5.51
N VAL A 35 -11.47 -11.19 -5.89
CA VAL A 35 -10.54 -10.52 -5.00
C VAL A 35 -10.44 -9.05 -5.34
N LEU A 36 -10.64 -8.18 -4.35
CA LEU A 36 -10.38 -6.75 -4.47
C LEU A 36 -8.91 -6.47 -4.15
N LEU A 37 -8.17 -5.92 -5.12
CA LEU A 37 -6.82 -5.40 -4.94
C LEU A 37 -6.88 -3.88 -4.90
N ILE A 38 -6.61 -3.33 -3.73
CA ILE A 38 -6.52 -1.89 -3.51
C ILE A 38 -5.09 -1.47 -3.76
N LEU A 39 -4.91 -0.52 -4.68
CA LEU A 39 -3.61 0.03 -5.04
C LEU A 39 -3.51 1.44 -4.48
N ASP A 40 -2.43 1.68 -3.75
CA ASP A 40 -2.04 3.01 -3.30
C ASP A 40 -1.37 3.79 -4.43
N ARG A 41 -1.14 5.07 -4.14
CA ARG A 41 -0.74 6.13 -5.06
C ARG A 41 0.53 5.79 -5.85
N HIS A 42 0.39 5.23 -7.05
CA HIS A 42 1.34 5.46 -8.14
C HIS A 42 0.68 5.27 -9.52
N LEU A 43 0.65 6.36 -10.30
CA LEU A 43 0.10 6.47 -11.67
C LEU A 43 0.67 5.45 -12.68
N SER A 44 1.68 4.70 -12.28
CA SER A 44 2.24 3.57 -13.02
C SER A 44 1.31 2.37 -13.14
N HIS A 45 0.42 2.17 -12.17
CA HIS A 45 -0.39 0.95 -12.10
C HIS A 45 -1.64 1.03 -12.97
N THR A 46 -2.16 2.23 -13.21
CA THR A 46 -3.38 2.50 -14.00
C THR A 46 -3.14 2.65 -15.49
N LYS A 47 -1.90 2.91 -15.93
CA LYS A 47 -1.56 3.13 -17.35
C LYS A 47 -1.11 1.88 -18.11
N ASN A 48 -1.11 0.71 -17.48
CA ASN A 48 -0.70 -0.54 -18.13
C ASN A 48 -1.93 -1.41 -18.42
N LEU A 49 -2.34 -1.46 -19.69
CA LEU A 49 -3.52 -2.21 -20.12
C LEU A 49 -3.37 -3.71 -19.88
N ASP A 50 -2.17 -4.27 -20.07
CA ASP A 50 -1.89 -5.70 -19.85
C ASP A 50 -2.15 -6.11 -18.40
N VAL A 51 -1.84 -5.23 -17.44
CA VAL A 51 -2.09 -5.45 -16.02
C VAL A 51 -3.60 -5.49 -15.73
N ILE A 52 -4.36 -4.60 -16.35
CA ILE A 52 -5.81 -4.51 -16.15
C ILE A 52 -6.52 -5.72 -16.76
N LEU A 53 -6.17 -6.07 -18.01
CA LEU A 53 -6.74 -7.23 -18.70
C LEU A 53 -6.43 -8.51 -17.92
N LYS A 54 -5.19 -8.68 -17.48
CA LYS A 54 -4.78 -9.85 -16.73
C LYS A 54 -5.43 -9.92 -15.33
N ALA A 55 -5.64 -8.79 -14.67
CA ALA A 55 -6.39 -8.78 -13.41
C ALA A 55 -7.84 -9.24 -13.63
N ARG A 56 -8.50 -8.73 -14.69
CA ARG A 56 -9.87 -9.11 -15.06
C ARG A 56 -10.01 -10.59 -15.40
N GLU A 57 -9.08 -11.14 -16.19
CA GLU A 57 -9.03 -12.58 -16.52
C GLU A 57 -8.89 -13.48 -15.28
N ASN A 58 -8.35 -12.94 -14.18
CA ASN A 58 -8.09 -13.69 -12.95
C ASN A 58 -9.06 -13.32 -11.81
N PHE A 59 -10.22 -12.72 -12.13
CA PHE A 59 -11.23 -12.33 -11.15
C PHE A 59 -10.71 -11.39 -10.05
N VAL A 60 -9.72 -10.55 -10.39
CA VAL A 60 -9.17 -9.51 -9.51
C VAL A 60 -9.70 -8.15 -9.94
N THR A 61 -10.46 -7.50 -9.06
CA THR A 61 -10.90 -6.12 -9.24
C THR A 61 -9.82 -5.17 -8.72
N LEU A 62 -9.37 -4.26 -9.56
CA LEU A 62 -8.40 -3.23 -9.19
C LEU A 62 -9.14 -1.96 -8.74
N LEU A 63 -8.92 -1.53 -7.50
CA LEU A 63 -9.39 -0.25 -7.00
C LEU A 63 -8.19 0.67 -6.76
N CYS A 64 -8.15 1.80 -7.46
CA CYS A 64 -7.14 2.83 -7.26
C CYS A 64 -7.77 3.99 -6.50
N LEU A 65 -7.21 4.34 -5.35
CA LEU A 65 -7.71 5.46 -4.55
C LEU A 65 -7.34 6.80 -5.24
N PRO A 66 -8.26 7.79 -5.28
CA PRO A 66 -8.02 9.07 -5.93
C PRO A 66 -6.84 9.83 -5.29
N LEU A 67 -6.17 10.65 -6.10
CA LEU A 67 -5.13 11.55 -5.58
C LEU A 67 -5.81 12.55 -4.63
N HIS A 68 -5.29 12.65 -3.40
CA HIS A 68 -5.69 13.63 -2.38
C HIS A 68 -6.88 13.29 -1.46
N THR A 69 -7.16 12.00 -1.19
CA THR A 69 -7.82 11.62 0.08
C THR A 69 -6.82 11.75 1.23
N THR A 70 -6.42 12.98 1.55
CA THR A 70 -5.45 13.31 2.60
C THR A 70 -6.01 13.00 3.99
N HIS A 71 -7.34 12.97 4.12
CA HIS A 71 -8.06 12.82 5.37
C HIS A 71 -8.11 11.37 5.87
N LYS A 72 -7.83 10.39 4.99
CA LYS A 72 -7.69 8.96 5.32
C LYS A 72 -6.56 8.36 4.48
N LEU A 73 -5.38 8.28 5.09
CA LEU A 73 -4.20 7.63 4.51
C LEU A 73 -4.53 6.18 4.09
N PRO A 74 -3.92 5.61 3.03
CA PRO A 74 -4.09 4.22 2.65
C PRO A 74 -3.93 3.24 3.84
N PRO A 75 -4.64 2.10 3.85
CA PRO A 75 -4.54 1.12 4.94
C PRO A 75 -3.12 0.66 5.20
N LEU A 76 -2.33 0.52 4.14
CA LEU A 76 -0.91 0.18 4.21
C LEU A 76 -0.11 1.26 4.96
N ASP A 77 -0.39 2.53 4.66
CA ASP A 77 0.29 3.65 5.29
C ASP A 77 -0.05 3.77 6.77
N VAL A 78 -1.34 3.64 7.12
CA VAL A 78 -1.82 3.72 8.51
C VAL A 78 -1.42 2.49 9.32
N GLY A 79 -1.57 1.31 8.72
CA GLY A 79 -1.43 0.03 9.38
C GLY A 79 0.02 -0.39 9.52
N VAL A 80 0.84 -0.24 8.49
CA VAL A 80 2.19 -0.83 8.44
C VAL A 80 3.28 0.22 8.30
N MET A 81 3.18 1.18 7.37
CA MET A 81 4.28 2.13 7.14
C MET A 81 4.47 3.11 8.29
N PHE A 82 3.39 3.61 8.89
CA PHE A 82 3.47 4.49 10.05
C PHE A 82 4.18 3.84 11.25
N PRO A 83 3.77 2.65 11.74
CA PRO A 83 4.51 1.98 12.80
C PRO A 83 5.89 1.50 12.35
N PHE A 84 6.08 1.16 11.08
CA PHE A 84 7.40 0.81 10.54
C PHE A 84 8.41 1.95 10.70
N ASN A 85 8.04 3.18 10.34
CA ASN A 85 8.93 4.33 10.51
C ASN A 85 9.32 4.53 11.99
N ALA A 86 8.35 4.41 12.90
CA ALA A 86 8.63 4.51 14.34
C ALA A 86 9.59 3.40 14.84
N TYR A 87 9.40 2.16 14.38
CA TYR A 87 10.31 1.06 14.75
C TYR A 87 11.67 1.17 14.09
N MET A 88 11.76 1.74 12.88
CA MET A 88 13.02 2.05 12.22
C MET A 88 13.83 3.05 13.05
N ASP A 89 13.20 4.13 13.49
CA ASP A 89 13.86 5.15 14.32
C ASP A 89 14.36 4.55 15.64
N GLN A 90 13.52 3.74 16.30
CA GLN A 90 13.90 3.06 17.54
C GLN A 90 15.06 2.08 17.34
N ALA A 91 15.02 1.26 16.29
CA ALA A 91 16.07 0.29 15.99
C ALA A 91 17.38 0.98 15.59
N LEU A 92 17.29 2.10 14.87
CA LEU A 92 18.43 2.93 14.51
C LEU A 92 19.08 3.56 15.76
N GLU A 93 18.29 4.15 16.66
CA GLU A 93 18.77 4.73 17.91
C GLU A 93 19.46 3.67 18.78
N THR A 94 18.84 2.50 18.91
CA THR A 94 19.41 1.36 19.64
C THR A 94 20.76 0.93 19.04
N TRP A 95 20.85 0.88 17.71
CA TRP A 95 22.08 0.51 17.03
C TRP A 95 23.20 1.54 17.27
N ILE A 96 22.88 2.83 17.15
CA ILE A 96 23.84 3.94 17.35
C ILE A 96 24.36 3.94 18.79
N ASN A 97 23.48 3.78 19.78
CA ASN A 97 23.86 3.74 21.20
C ASN A 97 24.80 2.56 21.52
N ASN A 98 24.58 1.41 20.89
CA ASN A 98 25.42 0.23 21.06
C ASN A 98 26.73 0.27 20.24
N HIS A 99 26.84 1.18 19.28
CA HIS A 99 27.98 1.28 18.35
C HIS A 99 28.49 2.72 18.24
N SER A 100 28.82 3.32 19.38
CA SER A 100 29.32 4.70 19.46
C SER A 100 30.51 4.93 18.52
N GLY A 101 30.43 5.99 17.69
CA GLY A 101 31.49 6.38 16.77
C GLY A 101 31.54 5.59 15.45
N LYS A 102 30.61 4.66 15.22
CA LYS A 102 30.48 3.94 13.94
C LYS A 102 29.36 4.51 13.09
N THR A 103 29.57 4.56 11.78
CA THR A 103 28.56 4.95 10.80
C THR A 103 27.74 3.74 10.36
N VAL A 104 26.44 3.97 10.11
CA VAL A 104 25.55 2.95 9.57
C VAL A 104 25.88 2.72 8.10
N THR A 105 26.21 1.48 7.75
CA THR A 105 26.47 1.06 6.36
C THR A 105 25.25 0.39 5.74
N ALA A 106 25.28 0.16 4.42
CA ALA A 106 24.22 -0.56 3.71
C ALA A 106 23.95 -1.99 4.26
N PHE A 107 24.96 -2.62 4.86
CA PHE A 107 24.77 -3.91 5.53
C PHE A 107 24.02 -3.76 6.86
N GLN A 108 24.37 -2.75 7.66
CA GLN A 108 23.76 -2.51 8.96
C GLN A 108 22.31 -2.04 8.83
N ILE A 109 22.03 -1.15 7.87
CA ILE A 109 20.66 -0.69 7.62
C ILE A 109 19.76 -1.86 7.21
N SER A 110 20.28 -2.90 6.53
CA SER A 110 19.49 -4.09 6.20
C SER A 110 19.05 -4.89 7.43
N SER A 111 19.91 -4.95 8.46
CA SER A 111 19.61 -5.63 9.73
C SER A 111 18.58 -4.83 10.54
N ILE A 112 18.79 -3.51 10.64
CA ILE A 112 17.86 -2.56 11.30
C ILE A 112 16.50 -2.60 10.60
N PHE A 113 16.49 -2.57 9.27
CA PHE A 113 15.29 -2.71 8.45
C PHE A 113 14.54 -4.01 8.76
N ARG A 114 15.25 -5.15 8.78
CA ARG A 114 14.64 -6.44 9.08
C ARG A 114 13.95 -6.44 10.45
N GLU A 115 14.60 -5.87 11.46
CA GLU A 115 14.03 -5.79 12.80
C GLU A 115 12.75 -4.95 12.83
N ALA A 116 12.78 -3.74 12.29
CA ALA A 116 11.63 -2.86 12.24
C ALA A 116 10.49 -3.44 11.39
N TYR A 117 10.83 -4.04 10.25
CA TYR A 117 9.86 -4.66 9.34
C TYR A 117 9.12 -5.82 10.00
N LEU A 118 9.82 -6.70 10.72
CA LEU A 118 9.18 -7.82 11.41
C LEU A 118 8.25 -7.38 12.54
N LYS A 119 8.53 -6.24 13.18
CA LYS A 119 7.64 -5.62 14.19
C LYS A 119 6.43 -4.93 13.56
N ALA A 120 6.61 -4.31 12.40
CA ALA A 120 5.55 -3.56 11.72
C ALA A 120 4.60 -4.44 10.90
N ALA A 121 5.13 -5.40 10.14
CA ALA A 121 4.41 -6.23 9.18
C ALA A 121 3.70 -7.42 9.84
N VAL A 122 2.97 -7.15 10.93
CA VAL A 122 2.16 -8.12 11.67
C VAL A 122 0.69 -8.05 11.25
N PRO A 123 -0.07 -9.17 11.27
CA PRO A 123 -1.47 -9.19 10.84
C PRO A 123 -2.37 -8.19 11.58
N THR A 124 -2.11 -7.98 12.88
CA THR A 124 -2.86 -7.04 13.73
C THR A 124 -2.77 -5.60 13.22
N ASN A 125 -1.57 -5.19 12.80
CA ASN A 125 -1.32 -3.88 12.23
C ASN A 125 -2.05 -3.67 10.89
N ALA A 126 -2.03 -4.70 10.03
CA ALA A 126 -2.81 -4.68 8.79
C ALA A 126 -4.32 -4.56 9.08
N ILE A 127 -4.87 -5.42 9.93
CA ILE A 127 -6.31 -5.40 10.30
C ILE A 127 -6.70 -4.03 10.87
N ASN A 128 -5.88 -3.46 11.76
CA ASN A 128 -6.14 -2.13 12.33
C ASN A 128 -6.03 -1.01 11.29
N GLY A 129 -5.14 -1.13 10.31
CA GLY A 129 -5.06 -0.24 9.15
C GLY A 129 -6.40 -0.19 8.42
N PHE A 130 -6.91 -1.35 8.00
CA PHE A 130 -8.21 -1.45 7.31
C PHE A 130 -9.39 -0.91 8.13
N ARG A 131 -9.37 -1.15 9.45
CA ARG A 131 -10.41 -0.65 10.35
C ARG A 131 -10.36 0.87 10.47
N LYS A 132 -9.16 1.45 10.63
CA LYS A 132 -8.96 2.90 10.76
C LYS A 132 -9.29 3.66 9.48
N THR A 133 -9.07 3.05 8.32
CA THR A 133 -9.42 3.62 7.02
C THR A 133 -10.86 3.32 6.61
N GLU A 134 -11.59 2.56 7.43
CA GLU A 134 -12.99 2.14 7.20
C GLU A 134 -13.23 1.49 5.84
N ILE A 135 -12.17 0.88 5.31
CA ILE A 135 -12.28 0.00 4.15
C ILE A 135 -12.88 -1.33 4.60
N PHE A 136 -12.57 -1.75 5.83
CA PHE A 136 -13.18 -2.93 6.44
C PHE A 136 -13.29 -2.80 7.98
N PRO A 137 -14.50 -2.90 8.56
CA PRO A 137 -15.79 -2.97 7.87
C PRO A 137 -16.07 -1.70 7.06
N PHE A 138 -16.67 -1.86 5.88
CA PHE A 138 -16.97 -0.74 4.99
C PHE A 138 -18.11 0.09 5.57
N ASN A 139 -17.87 1.39 5.77
CA ASN A 139 -18.91 2.34 6.19
C ASN A 139 -19.09 3.43 5.11
N PRO A 140 -20.22 3.43 4.37
CA PRO A 140 -20.47 4.41 3.31
C PRO A 140 -20.74 5.82 3.85
N GLU A 141 -21.14 5.96 5.13
CA GLU A 141 -21.45 7.28 5.71
C GLU A 141 -20.19 8.08 6.05
N THR A 142 -19.00 7.47 6.01
CA THR A 142 -17.78 8.17 6.40
C THR A 142 -17.09 8.95 5.27
N PHE A 143 -17.66 8.98 4.06
CA PHE A 143 -17.17 9.83 3.00
C PHE A 143 -18.26 10.83 2.62
N THR A 144 -17.93 12.12 2.66
CA THR A 144 -18.81 13.21 2.23
C THR A 144 -18.31 13.75 0.89
N ASP A 145 -19.19 14.37 0.11
CA ASP A 145 -18.79 14.98 -1.17
C ASP A 145 -17.65 16.00 -1.01
N ALA A 146 -17.57 16.65 0.15
CA ALA A 146 -16.50 17.56 0.52
C ALA A 146 -15.10 16.90 0.54
N ASP A 147 -15.03 15.61 0.87
CA ASP A 147 -13.78 14.86 0.95
C ASP A 147 -13.16 14.61 -0.44
N PHE A 148 -13.96 14.68 -1.50
CA PHE A 148 -13.57 14.44 -2.89
C PHE A 148 -13.25 15.71 -3.69
N ILE A 149 -13.55 16.91 -3.15
CA ILE A 149 -13.34 18.20 -3.84
C ILE A 149 -11.87 18.37 -4.27
N ALA A 150 -10.91 17.98 -3.42
CA ALA A 150 -9.49 18.11 -3.73
C ALA A 150 -9.03 17.20 -4.89
N ALA A 151 -9.68 16.04 -5.06
CA ALA A 151 -9.41 15.13 -6.16
C ALA A 151 -9.95 15.68 -7.48
N GLU A 152 -11.13 16.29 -7.47
CA GLU A 152 -11.80 16.87 -8.64
C GLU A 152 -10.98 18.01 -9.27
N VAL A 153 -10.49 18.95 -8.45
CA VAL A 153 -9.64 20.07 -8.92
C VAL A 153 -8.34 19.57 -9.56
N THR A 154 -7.78 18.47 -9.07
CA THR A 154 -6.53 17.91 -9.58
C THR A 154 -6.72 17.21 -10.92
N ASP A 155 -7.84 16.55 -11.13
CA ASP A 155 -8.15 15.87 -12.40
C ASP A 155 -8.53 16.86 -13.51
N GLU A 156 -9.16 17.99 -13.17
CA GLU A 156 -9.35 19.15 -14.06
C GLU A 156 -7.99 19.76 -14.49
N LEU A 157 -7.08 19.99 -13.55
CA LEU A 157 -5.73 20.52 -13.84
C LEU A 157 -4.88 19.57 -14.70
N LYS A 158 -5.08 18.25 -14.58
CA LYS A 158 -4.40 17.27 -15.45
C LYS A 158 -4.95 17.30 -16.86
N LYS A 159 -6.27 17.43 -17.05
CA LYS A 159 -6.88 17.56 -18.39
C LYS A 159 -6.38 18.80 -19.11
N LEU A 160 -6.23 19.93 -18.40
CA LEU A 160 -5.71 21.19 -18.94
C LEU A 160 -4.22 21.13 -19.32
N ARG A 161 -3.42 20.22 -18.72
CA ARG A 161 -2.00 20.04 -19.02
C ARG A 161 -1.71 19.06 -20.18
N THR A 162 -2.73 18.38 -20.68
CA THR A 162 -2.62 17.40 -21.78
C THR A 162 -3.14 17.90 -23.12
N ASN A 163 -3.58 19.16 -23.21
CA ASN A 163 -3.80 19.90 -24.46
C ASN A 163 -2.60 20.84 -24.72
#